data_AF-A0A4Z2E5T1-F1
#
_entry.id   AF-A0A4Z2E5T1-F1
#
_cell.length_a   1.000
_cell.length_b   1.000
_cell.length_c   1.000
_cell.angle_alpha   90.00
_cell.angle_beta   90.00
_cell.angle_gamma   90.00
#
_symmetry.space_group_name_H-M   'P 1'
#
loop_
_entity.id
_entity.type
_entity.pdbx_description
1 polymer ?
#
loop_
_entity_poly.entity_id
_entity_poly.type
_entity_poly.pdbx_seq_one_letter_code
_entity_poly.pdbx_strand_id
1 'polypeptide(L)' 'MGSKRQVHVFGYGADADGNWSHYWEGLRNTKLRTGGHPGSVEYSMIEELDQNQIIKFYKGW' A
#
# COMPACT_ATOMS: atom_id res chain seq x y z
N MET A 1 14.98 -8.81 -28.06
CA MET A 1 15.01 -7.91 -26.88
C MET A 1 13.60 -7.89 -26.32
N GLY A 2 13.36 -8.53 -25.17
CA GLY A 2 12.00 -8.72 -24.63
C GLY A 2 11.45 -7.46 -23.96
N SER A 3 10.14 -7.23 -24.08
CA SER A 3 9.46 -6.13 -23.39
C SER A 3 9.60 -6.27 -21.86
N LYS A 4 10.19 -5.27 -21.20
CA LYS A 4 10.17 -5.17 -19.74
C LYS A 4 8.76 -4.75 -19.31
N ARG A 5 8.05 -5.65 -18.63
CA ARG A 5 6.80 -5.31 -17.94
C ARG A 5 7.13 -4.66 -16.61
N GLN A 6 6.47 -3.54 -16.30
CA GLN A 6 6.65 -2.77 -15.07
C GLN A 6 5.32 -2.76 -14.32
N VAL A 7 5.39 -2.73 -12.99
CA VAL A 7 4.23 -2.62 -12.11
C VAL A 7 4.42 -1.41 -11.21
N HIS A 8 3.40 -0.55 -11.16
CA HIS A 8 3.36 0.64 -10.33
C HIS A 8 2.22 0.49 -9.32
N VAL A 9 2.51 0.75 -8.05
CA VAL A 9 1.56 0.58 -6.94
C VAL A 9 1.25 1.95 -6.33
N PHE A 10 -0.04 2.27 -6.25
CA PHE A 10 -0.57 3.51 -5.69
C PHE A 10 -1.71 3.18 -4.71
N GLY A 11 -1.91 4.02 -3.69
CA GLY A 11 -3.06 3.90 -2.79
C GLY A 11 -3.05 2.66 -1.91
N TYR A 12 -1.86 2.15 -1.55
CA TYR A 12 -1.69 1.05 -0.63
C TYR A 12 -0.95 1.52 0.62
N GLY A 13 -1.47 1.17 1.80
CA GLY A 13 -0.94 1.58 3.09
C GLY A 13 -1.90 2.50 3.84
N ALA A 14 -1.53 2.79 5.09
CA ALA A 14 -2.26 3.73 5.91
C ALA A 14 -2.00 5.18 5.47
N ASP A 15 -2.92 6.09 5.79
CA ASP A 15 -2.64 7.52 5.78
C ASP A 15 -1.66 7.92 6.92
N ALA A 16 -1.30 9.20 6.96
CA ALA A 16 -0.39 9.75 7.97
C ALA A 16 -0.87 9.57 9.43
N ASP A 17 -2.17 9.41 9.63
CA ASP A 17 -2.79 9.17 10.95
C ASP A 17 -2.90 7.65 11.27
N GLY A 18 -2.46 6.79 10.36
CA GLY A 18 -2.52 5.34 10.52
C GLY A 18 -3.88 4.73 10.18
N ASN A 19 -4.77 5.48 9.54
CA ASN A 19 -6.06 4.97 9.09
C ASN A 19 -5.94 4.19 7.80
N TRP A 20 -6.74 3.13 7.72
CA TRP A 20 -6.90 2.31 6.54
C TRP A 20 -8.34 2.45 6.08
N SER A 21 -8.54 3.11 4.94
CA SER A 21 -9.85 3.36 4.34
C SER A 21 -9.72 3.58 2.85
N HIS A 22 -10.86 3.53 2.18
CA HIS A 22 -10.93 3.92 0.78
C HIS A 22 -10.77 5.44 0.61
N TYR A 23 -10.14 5.86 -0.50
CA TYR A 23 -9.90 7.28 -0.79
C TYR A 23 -11.17 8.09 -1.09
N TRP A 24 -12.31 7.41 -1.33
CA TRP A 24 -13.57 8.04 -1.70
C TRP A 24 -14.62 8.04 -0.57
N GLU A 25 -14.32 7.44 0.59
CA GLU A 25 -15.27 7.31 1.69
C GLU A 25 -14.92 8.21 2.88
N GLY A 26 -15.94 8.71 3.57
CA GLY A 26 -15.75 9.30 4.89
C GLY A 26 -15.45 8.19 5.90
N LEU A 27 -14.31 8.25 6.56
CA LEU A 27 -13.88 7.24 7.54
C LEU A 27 -14.85 7.20 8.73
N ARG A 28 -15.59 6.09 8.86
CA ARG A 28 -16.61 5.91 9.92
C ARG A 28 -16.07 5.22 11.17
N ASN A 29 -15.01 4.41 11.03
CA ASN A 29 -14.43 3.65 12.13
C ASN A 29 -12.91 3.52 11.99
N THR A 30 -12.17 4.37 12.69
CA THR A 30 -10.70 4.37 12.71
C THR A 30 -10.10 3.12 13.38
N LYS A 31 -10.90 2.33 14.11
CA LYS A 31 -10.43 1.13 14.83
C LYS A 31 -10.28 -0.09 13.93
N LEU A 32 -10.78 -0.05 12.70
CA LEU A 32 -10.67 -1.18 11.77
C LEU A 32 -9.22 -1.47 11.39
N ARG A 33 -8.37 -0.44 11.26
CA ARG A 33 -6.97 -0.57 10.82
C ARG A 33 -6.90 -1.54 9.63
N THR A 34 -6.10 -2.60 9.69
CA THR A 34 -5.93 -3.57 8.59
C THR A 34 -7.05 -4.61 8.48
N GLY A 35 -8.06 -4.59 9.35
CA GLY A 35 -9.12 -5.60 9.39
C GLY A 35 -8.58 -6.99 9.80
N GLY A 36 -9.01 -8.04 9.11
CA GLY A 36 -8.60 -9.42 9.37
C GLY A 36 -7.23 -9.80 8.80
N HIS A 37 -6.56 -8.89 8.08
CA HIS A 37 -5.29 -9.16 7.41
C HIS A 37 -4.10 -8.56 8.17
N PRO A 38 -2.92 -9.20 8.12
CA PRO A 38 -1.69 -8.66 8.70
C PRO A 38 -1.11 -7.56 7.80
N GLY A 39 -1.80 -6.42 7.68
CA GLY A 39 -1.45 -5.38 6.71
C GLY A 39 -0.04 -4.77 6.88
N SER A 40 0.57 -4.87 8.06
CA SER A 40 1.98 -4.50 8.25
C SER A 40 2.93 -5.44 7.50
N VAL A 41 2.62 -6.74 7.44
CA VAL A 41 3.40 -7.73 6.70
C VAL A 41 3.25 -7.48 5.20
N GLU A 42 2.02 -7.27 4.73
CA GLU A 42 1.76 -6.96 3.32
C GLU A 42 2.45 -5.66 2.88
N TYR A 43 2.39 -4.61 3.69
CA TYR A 43 3.07 -3.35 3.44
C TYR A 43 4.61 -3.53 3.39
N SER A 44 5.20 -4.25 4.35
CA SER A 44 6.65 -4.51 4.35
C SER A 44 7.12 -5.27 3.11
N MET A 45 6.29 -6.17 2.59
CA MET A 45 6.59 -6.92 1.37
C MET A 45 6.59 -6.01 0.14
N ILE A 46 5.67 -5.04 0.06
CA ILE A 46 5.64 -4.04 -1.03
C ILE A 46 6.87 -3.13 -0.95
N GLU A 47 7.29 -2.72 0.26
CA GLU A 47 8.53 -1.97 0.44
C GLU A 47 9.76 -2.75 -0.01
N GLU A 48 9.85 -4.05 0.33
CA GLU A 48 10.93 -4.92 -0.11
C GLU A 48 10.96 -5.05 -1.64
N LEU A 49 9.79 -5.19 -2.29
CA LEU A 49 9.69 -5.27 -3.75
C LEU A 49 10.14 -3.97 -4.44
N ASP A 50 9.82 -2.80 -3.88
CA ASP A 50 10.27 -1.49 -4.40
C ASP A 50 11.78 -1.30 -4.19
N GLN A 51 12.31 -1.69 -3.03
CA GLN A 51 13.74 -1.67 -2.74
C GLN A 51 14.54 -2.54 -3.72
N ASN A 52 14.00 -3.70 -4.09
CA ASN A 52 14.59 -4.61 -5.07
C ASN A 52 14.29 -4.22 -6.54
N GLN A 53 13.67 -3.07 -6.78
CA GLN A 53 13.35 -2.55 -8.12
C GLN A 53 12.47 -3.49 -8.96
N ILE A 54 11.69 -4.35 -8.29
CA ILE A 54 10.74 -5.28 -8.93
C ILE A 54 9.45 -4.53 -9.28
N ILE A 55 9.02 -3.63 -8.40
CA ILE A 55 7.89 -2.72 -8.61
C ILE A 55 8.33 -1.28 -8.36
N LYS A 56 7.47 -0.31 -8.71
CA LYS A 56 7.58 1.07 -8.22
C LYS A 56 6.43 1.38 -7.26
N PHE A 57 6.75 1.70 -6.01
CA PHE A 57 5.76 2.00 -4.98
C PHE A 57 5.67 3.50 -4.69
N TYR A 58 4.45 4.04 -4.70
CA TYR A 58 4.12 5.43 -4.38
C TYR A 58 3.30 5.48 -3.09
N LYS A 59 3.94 5.90 -1.99
CA LYS A 59 3.38 5.84 -0.64
C LYS A 59 2.25 6.85 -0.34
N GLY A 60 1.95 7.77 -1.26
CA GLY A 60 0.99 8.85 -1.00
C GLY A 60 1.57 9.96 -0.11
N TRP A 61 0.68 10.77 0.46
CA TRP A 61 0.97 11.93 1.32
C TRP A 61 0.21 11.77 2.64
#